data_AF-A0A560HH87-F1
#
_entry.id   AF-A0A560HH87-F1
#
_cell.length_a   1.000
_cell.length_b   1.000
_cell.length_c   1.000
_cell.angle_alpha   90.00
_cell.angle_beta   90.00
_cell.angle_gamma   90.00
#
_symmetry.space_group_name_H-M   'P 1'
#
loop_
_entity.id
_entity.type
_entity.pdbx_description
1 polymer ?
#
loop_
_entity_poly.entity_id
_entity_poly.type
_entity_poly.pdbx_seq_one_letter_code
_entity_poly.pdbx_strand_id
1 'polypeptide(L)'
;MAYILEAVQDSVSDKVLNQLKYDRDLLSLSQLAAALNFNKTNRWHQGLPGVCLEYLFFKAISDKDEVIYPEVQNFMDGVFNISGDISAVFLRINGRSSEKNKVEKDFERYFGTSPVIIDYNRVSHQFSTDILRSCYGRSRINPCPDCLSSLFKTDFFIGSKEDAKWVAFTVKSDFNDIEYGPGLGAAIFPLGTESLDYLLHHDVRYQIRLLPITVDGPFMYCFHEAYFTVQSVFVNALREESLINQPPSRREYIQYLRAKQNSLAKEVISELRGRGAASLYTRNIDKIISEDEDVKGLEVAHRPVTQIAGSPIFFNNEWLWKRLHTTSSHVWRRYSQQ
;
A
#
# COMPACT_ATOMS: atom_id res chain seq x y z
N MET A 1 4.97 0.47 10.96
CA MET A 1 4.22 1.38 11.89
C MET A 1 4.33 2.85 11.49
N ALA A 2 5.52 3.41 11.28
CA ALA A 2 5.68 4.81 10.87
C ALA A 2 4.85 5.18 9.63
N TYR A 3 4.93 4.38 8.56
CA TYR A 3 4.12 4.59 7.35
C TYR A 3 2.61 4.50 7.59
N ILE A 4 2.17 3.71 8.57
CA ILE A 4 0.75 3.63 8.93
C ILE A 4 0.30 4.91 9.63
N LEU A 5 1.10 5.43 10.58
CA LEU A 5 0.78 6.70 11.24
C LEU A 5 0.78 7.87 10.27
N GLU A 6 1.71 7.88 9.32
CA GLU A 6 1.76 8.87 8.25
C GLU A 6 0.55 8.77 7.33
N ALA A 7 0.22 7.58 6.83
CA ALA A 7 -1.01 7.35 6.04
C ALA A 7 -2.27 7.80 6.80
N VAL A 8 -2.32 7.53 8.11
CA VAL A 8 -3.41 7.94 8.99
C VAL A 8 -3.46 9.47 9.13
N GLN A 9 -2.32 10.13 9.37
CA GLN A 9 -2.22 11.60 9.42
C GLN A 9 -2.69 12.22 8.11
N ASP A 10 -2.25 11.67 6.99
CA ASP A 10 -2.56 12.21 5.66
C ASP A 10 -4.02 11.94 5.26
N SER A 11 -4.63 10.85 5.75
CA SER A 11 -6.04 10.53 5.51
C SER A 11 -7.05 11.48 6.17
N VAL A 12 -6.62 12.29 7.15
CA VAL A 12 -7.48 13.30 7.78
C VAL A 12 -7.83 14.37 6.76
N SER A 13 -9.11 14.65 6.59
CA SER A 13 -9.55 15.66 5.60
C SER A 13 -9.36 17.07 6.12
N ASP A 14 -8.99 18.01 5.26
CA ASP A 14 -8.89 19.44 5.60
C ASP A 14 -10.19 20.01 6.15
N LYS A 15 -11.35 19.53 5.69
CA LYS A 15 -12.64 19.90 6.28
C LYS A 15 -12.68 19.65 7.79
N VAL A 16 -12.18 18.50 8.24
CA VAL A 16 -12.12 18.13 9.66
C VAL A 16 -11.09 18.97 10.39
N LEU A 17 -9.90 19.16 9.80
CA LEU A 17 -8.85 20.00 10.38
C LEU A 17 -9.33 21.44 10.59
N ASN A 18 -9.98 22.03 9.57
CA ASN A 18 -10.53 23.38 9.63
C ASN A 18 -11.65 23.50 10.68
N GLN A 19 -12.52 22.49 10.81
CA GLN A 19 -13.58 22.46 11.83
C GLN A 19 -13.00 22.39 13.25
N LEU A 20 -11.93 21.62 13.44
CA LEU A 20 -11.22 21.48 14.71
C LEU A 20 -10.22 22.61 14.96
N LYS A 21 -9.98 23.48 13.98
CA LYS A 21 -8.92 24.51 13.99
C LYS A 21 -7.54 23.91 14.26
N TYR A 22 -7.27 22.76 13.67
CA TYR A 22 -5.97 22.09 13.74
C TYR A 22 -5.17 22.36 12.46
N ASP A 23 -3.87 22.51 12.63
CA ASP A 23 -2.89 22.50 11.55
C ASP A 23 -2.31 21.08 11.43
N ARG A 24 -2.37 20.50 10.22
CA ARG A 24 -1.88 19.14 9.93
C ARG A 24 -0.44 18.93 10.39
N ASP A 25 0.40 19.93 10.20
CA ASP A 25 1.84 19.87 10.49
C ASP A 25 2.16 20.06 11.98
N LEU A 26 1.17 20.48 12.77
CA LEU A 26 1.26 20.72 14.20
C LEU A 26 0.31 19.82 15.02
N LEU A 27 -0.26 18.79 14.40
CA LEU A 27 -1.09 17.81 15.09
C LEU A 27 -0.24 17.02 16.09
N SER A 28 -0.61 17.06 17.36
CA SER A 28 -0.20 16.02 18.32
C SER A 28 -0.91 14.69 18.03
N LEU A 29 -0.40 13.58 18.56
CA LEU A 29 -1.06 12.27 18.43
C LEU A 29 -2.49 12.27 19.00
N SER A 30 -2.73 12.96 20.12
CA SER A 30 -4.06 13.09 20.72
C SER A 30 -5.02 13.90 19.85
N GLN A 31 -4.54 14.98 19.23
CA GLN A 31 -5.33 15.76 18.28
C GLN A 31 -5.61 14.97 16.99
N LEU A 32 -4.64 14.19 16.51
CA LEU A 32 -4.83 13.29 15.37
C LEU A 32 -5.90 12.23 15.68
N ALA A 33 -5.87 11.63 16.87
CA ALA A 33 -6.93 10.73 17.34
C ALA A 33 -8.30 11.40 17.43
N ALA A 34 -8.36 12.61 17.97
CA ALA A 34 -9.60 13.40 18.00
C ALA A 34 -10.13 13.68 16.59
N ALA A 35 -9.25 14.04 15.64
CA ALA A 35 -9.62 14.32 14.25
C ALA A 35 -10.16 13.07 13.53
N LEU A 36 -9.56 11.91 13.75
CA LEU A 36 -10.03 10.65 13.17
C LEU A 36 -11.40 10.24 13.73
N ASN A 37 -11.63 10.51 15.01
CA ASN A 37 -12.88 10.18 15.71
C ASN A 37 -13.98 11.27 15.56
N PHE A 38 -13.66 12.43 14.97
CA PHE A 38 -14.51 13.61 14.93
C PHE A 38 -15.92 13.35 14.37
N ASN A 39 -16.04 12.49 13.35
CA ASN A 39 -17.32 12.21 12.71
C ASN A 39 -18.00 10.91 13.16
N LYS A 40 -17.44 10.14 14.11
CA LYS A 40 -17.93 8.82 14.61
C LYS A 40 -18.37 7.78 13.57
N THR A 41 -18.33 8.09 12.27
CA THR A 41 -18.41 7.11 11.20
C THR A 41 -17.18 6.23 11.34
N ASN A 42 -17.35 4.92 11.52
CA ASN A 42 -16.33 3.88 11.75
C ASN A 42 -15.21 3.83 10.68
N ARG A 43 -14.46 4.92 10.47
CA ARG A 43 -13.40 5.03 9.44
C ARG A 43 -12.26 4.07 9.72
N TRP A 44 -12.01 3.74 10.98
CA TRP A 44 -11.08 2.69 11.39
C TRP A 44 -11.43 1.31 10.84
N HIS A 45 -12.68 1.07 10.44
CA HIS A 45 -13.13 -0.22 9.93
C HIS A 45 -13.49 -0.19 8.44
N GLN A 46 -13.81 0.97 7.87
CA GLN A 46 -14.19 1.09 6.45
C GLN A 46 -13.09 1.78 5.64
N GLY A 47 -12.23 0.97 5.01
CA GLY A 47 -11.30 1.39 3.96
C GLY A 47 -9.94 1.93 4.43
N LEU A 48 -9.78 2.31 5.70
CA LEU A 48 -8.49 2.79 6.22
C LEU A 48 -7.36 1.75 6.17
N PRO A 49 -7.59 0.44 6.44
CA PRO A 49 -6.55 -0.57 6.23
C PRO A 49 -6.08 -0.59 4.77
N GLY A 50 -7.01 -0.54 3.81
CA GLY A 50 -6.69 -0.47 2.38
C GLY A 50 -5.85 0.76 2.04
N VAL A 51 -6.26 1.95 2.50
CA VAL A 51 -5.51 3.19 2.31
C VAL A 51 -4.09 3.12 2.90
N CYS A 52 -3.92 2.51 4.08
CA CYS A 52 -2.61 2.32 4.68
C CYS A 52 -1.73 1.37 3.86
N LEU A 53 -2.31 0.32 3.26
CA LEU A 53 -1.59 -0.62 2.40
C LEU A 53 -1.18 0.07 1.09
N GLU A 54 -2.11 0.77 0.45
CA GLU A 54 -1.89 1.58 -0.75
C GLU A 54 -0.75 2.59 -0.52
N TYR A 55 -0.77 3.30 0.62
CA TYR A 55 0.28 4.26 0.97
C TYR A 55 1.63 3.60 1.21
N LEU A 56 1.64 2.40 1.82
CA LEU A 56 2.87 1.67 2.09
C LEU A 56 3.56 1.26 0.78
N PHE A 57 2.82 0.76 -0.21
CA PHE A 57 3.39 0.48 -1.54
C PHE A 57 3.85 1.75 -2.25
N PHE A 58 3.06 2.83 -2.17
CA PHE A 58 3.46 4.13 -2.70
C PHE A 58 4.80 4.62 -2.12
N LYS A 59 4.97 4.52 -0.79
CA LYS A 59 6.21 4.90 -0.12
C LYS A 59 7.36 3.97 -0.48
N ALA A 60 7.12 2.67 -0.54
CA ALA A 60 8.14 1.71 -0.96
C ALA A 60 8.68 2.03 -2.36
N ILE A 61 7.80 2.38 -3.32
CA ILE A 61 8.22 2.79 -4.66
C ILE A 61 8.91 4.15 -4.63
N SER A 62 8.34 5.14 -3.93
CA SER A 62 8.88 6.50 -3.89
C SER A 62 10.25 6.59 -3.23
N ASP A 63 10.46 5.79 -2.19
CA ASP A 63 11.71 5.74 -1.41
C ASP A 63 12.70 4.70 -1.97
N LYS A 64 12.36 4.05 -3.10
CA LYS A 64 13.15 3.02 -3.77
C LYS A 64 13.56 1.87 -2.85
N ASP A 65 12.59 1.34 -2.11
CA ASP A 65 12.75 0.17 -1.25
C ASP A 65 13.45 -0.99 -1.99
N GLU A 66 14.49 -1.55 -1.37
CA GLU A 66 15.40 -2.50 -2.01
C GLU A 66 14.73 -3.80 -2.46
N VAL A 67 13.55 -4.13 -1.92
CA VAL A 67 12.80 -5.35 -2.26
C VAL A 67 11.68 -5.02 -3.25
N ILE A 68 10.84 -4.04 -2.93
CA ILE A 68 9.64 -3.74 -3.73
C ILE A 68 9.98 -2.99 -5.01
N TYR A 69 10.91 -2.02 -4.96
CA TYR A 69 11.18 -1.16 -6.11
C TYR A 69 11.72 -1.94 -7.32
N PRO A 70 12.72 -2.84 -7.19
CA PRO A 70 13.20 -3.62 -8.33
C PRO A 70 12.13 -4.52 -8.95
N GLU A 71 11.25 -5.13 -8.14
CA GLU A 71 10.14 -5.94 -8.67
C GLU A 71 9.19 -5.09 -9.52
N VAL A 72 8.79 -3.92 -9.02
CA VAL A 72 7.92 -2.99 -9.75
C VAL A 72 8.62 -2.45 -11.00
N GLN A 73 9.89 -2.08 -10.92
CA GLN A 73 10.66 -1.57 -12.05
C GLN A 73 10.81 -2.61 -13.16
N ASN A 74 11.18 -3.84 -12.81
CA ASN A 74 11.29 -4.94 -13.78
C ASN A 74 9.94 -5.26 -14.43
N PHE A 75 8.86 -5.21 -13.67
CA PHE A 75 7.51 -5.37 -14.20
C PHE A 75 7.13 -4.24 -15.17
N MET A 76 7.42 -2.98 -14.80
CA MET A 76 7.14 -1.82 -15.66
C MET A 76 7.89 -1.88 -16.98
N ASP A 77 9.16 -2.29 -16.95
CA ASP A 77 9.98 -2.47 -18.16
C ASP A 77 9.47 -3.65 -19.00
N GLY A 78 9.35 -4.83 -18.40
CA GLY A 78 8.98 -6.05 -19.12
C GLY A 78 7.54 -6.06 -19.67
N VAL A 79 6.59 -5.42 -18.98
CA VAL A 79 5.17 -5.44 -19.36
C VAL A 79 4.80 -4.19 -20.17
N PHE A 80 5.23 -3.01 -19.75
CA PHE A 80 4.79 -1.74 -20.33
C PHE A 80 5.86 -1.01 -21.14
N ASN A 81 7.10 -1.54 -21.19
CA ASN A 81 8.23 -0.90 -21.87
C ASN A 81 8.44 0.54 -21.36
N ILE A 82 8.35 0.69 -20.03
CA ILE A 82 8.70 1.91 -19.28
C ILE A 82 9.97 1.56 -18.52
N SER A 83 11.09 2.08 -19.01
CA SER A 83 12.42 1.79 -18.48
C SER A 83 12.95 2.99 -17.66
N GLY A 84 14.07 2.81 -16.98
CA GLY A 84 14.71 3.88 -16.22
C GLY A 84 14.07 4.14 -14.86
N ASP A 85 14.17 5.39 -14.39
CA ASP A 85 13.72 5.76 -13.05
C ASP A 85 12.19 5.90 -12.99
N ILE A 86 11.54 4.95 -12.30
CA ILE A 86 10.09 5.01 -12.11
C ILE A 86 9.75 5.81 -10.85
N SER A 87 8.60 6.46 -10.90
CA SER A 87 8.06 7.24 -9.79
C SER A 87 6.57 6.93 -9.62
N ALA A 88 6.07 7.11 -8.40
CA ALA A 88 4.67 6.92 -8.09
C ALA A 88 3.97 8.27 -7.83
N VAL A 89 2.71 8.38 -8.22
CA VAL A 89 1.83 9.52 -7.94
C VAL A 89 0.58 9.01 -7.26
N PHE A 90 0.49 9.24 -5.95
CA PHE A 90 -0.65 8.82 -5.13
C PHE A 90 -1.80 9.82 -5.24
N LEU A 91 -3.01 9.38 -5.61
CA LEU A 91 -4.15 10.31 -5.73
C LEU A 91 -5.12 10.24 -4.55
N ARG A 92 -5.15 9.12 -3.80
CA ARG A 92 -6.24 8.84 -2.85
C ARG A 92 -6.07 9.49 -1.48
N ILE A 93 -4.87 9.54 -0.94
CA ILE A 93 -4.52 10.36 0.23
C ILE A 93 -4.55 11.85 -0.15
N ASN A 94 -4.28 12.12 -1.42
CA ASN A 94 -4.35 13.44 -2.00
C ASN A 94 -5.82 13.86 -2.33
N GLY A 95 -6.79 12.97 -2.18
CA GLY A 95 -8.13 13.07 -2.78
C GLY A 95 -9.19 13.87 -2.03
N ARG A 96 -8.89 14.53 -0.90
CA ARG A 96 -9.87 15.35 -0.16
C ARG A 96 -9.58 16.85 -0.27
N SER A 97 -10.07 17.41 -1.37
CA SER A 97 -10.19 18.84 -1.73
C SER A 97 -8.92 19.69 -1.84
N SER A 98 -7.86 19.49 -1.05
CA SER A 98 -6.69 20.36 -1.12
C SER A 98 -5.58 19.80 -2.00
N GLU A 99 -5.31 18.50 -1.94
CA GLU A 99 -4.21 17.88 -2.68
C GLU A 99 -4.56 17.39 -4.08
N LYS A 100 -5.82 17.04 -4.35
CA LYS A 100 -6.32 16.82 -5.71
C LYS A 100 -6.16 18.12 -6.50
N ASN A 101 -6.45 19.24 -5.85
CA ASN A 101 -6.14 20.56 -6.37
C ASN A 101 -4.63 20.80 -6.50
N LYS A 102 -3.75 20.25 -5.64
CA LYS A 102 -2.30 20.33 -5.83
C LYS A 102 -1.83 19.53 -7.05
N VAL A 103 -2.25 18.27 -7.21
CA VAL A 103 -1.87 17.46 -8.38
C VAL A 103 -2.43 18.05 -9.67
N GLU A 104 -3.66 18.58 -9.66
CA GLU A 104 -4.20 19.31 -10.82
C GLU A 104 -3.45 20.61 -11.11
N LYS A 105 -3.03 21.37 -10.08
CA LYS A 105 -2.27 22.62 -10.23
C LYS A 105 -0.83 22.38 -10.71
N ASP A 106 -0.20 21.33 -10.20
CA ASP A 106 1.18 20.96 -10.47
C ASP A 106 1.25 19.72 -11.39
N PHE A 107 0.28 19.53 -12.28
CA PHE A 107 0.12 18.30 -13.07
C PHE A 107 1.38 17.93 -13.85
N GLU A 108 1.99 18.91 -14.53
CA GLU A 108 3.24 18.71 -15.27
C GLU A 108 4.42 18.34 -14.36
N ARG A 109 4.44 18.83 -13.11
CA ARG A 109 5.47 18.45 -12.14
C ARG A 109 5.35 16.97 -11.74
N TYR A 110 4.13 16.47 -11.64
CA TYR A 110 3.88 15.08 -11.29
C TYR A 110 4.05 14.15 -12.47
N PHE A 111 3.46 14.49 -13.62
CA PHE A 111 3.33 13.59 -14.76
C PHE A 111 4.29 13.88 -15.91
N GLY A 112 5.02 15.01 -15.88
CA GLY A 112 5.83 15.46 -17.00
C GLY A 112 5.02 16.23 -18.05
N THR A 113 5.66 16.58 -19.14
CA THR A 113 5.03 17.32 -20.26
C THR A 113 4.29 16.34 -21.17
N SER A 114 3.02 16.62 -21.45
CA SER A 114 2.16 15.81 -22.33
C SER A 114 2.09 14.30 -21.97
N PRO A 115 1.74 13.96 -20.72
CA PRO A 115 1.76 12.58 -20.27
C PRO A 115 0.74 11.69 -20.98
N VAL A 116 1.03 10.39 -21.05
CA VAL A 116 0.10 9.36 -21.52
C VAL A 116 -0.16 8.31 -20.43
N ILE A 117 -1.39 7.80 -20.37
CA ILE A 117 -1.72 6.58 -19.61
C ILE A 117 -1.64 5.39 -20.54
N ILE A 118 -0.91 4.36 -20.12
CA ILE A 118 -0.84 3.05 -20.77
C ILE A 118 -1.80 2.10 -20.04
N ASP A 119 -2.76 1.53 -20.77
CA ASP A 119 -3.70 0.55 -20.24
C ASP A 119 -3.14 -0.89 -20.29
N TYR A 120 -3.91 -1.86 -19.80
CA TYR A 120 -3.51 -3.27 -19.77
C TYR A 120 -3.23 -3.90 -21.15
N ASN A 121 -3.82 -3.33 -22.22
CA ASN A 121 -3.56 -3.72 -23.61
C ASN A 121 -2.31 -3.04 -24.18
N ARG A 122 -1.64 -2.19 -23.39
CA ARG A 122 -0.50 -1.36 -23.77
C ARG A 122 -0.86 -0.28 -24.78
N VAL A 123 -2.12 0.13 -24.81
CA VAL A 123 -2.58 1.28 -25.61
C VAL A 123 -2.31 2.55 -24.82
N SER A 124 -1.68 3.53 -25.47
CA SER A 124 -1.40 4.84 -24.89
C SER A 124 -2.58 5.79 -25.14
N HIS A 125 -3.06 6.41 -24.07
CA HIS A 125 -4.12 7.41 -24.09
C HIS A 125 -3.55 8.73 -23.61
N GLN A 126 -3.81 9.83 -24.31
CA GLN A 126 -3.39 11.16 -23.84
C GLN A 126 -3.93 11.38 -22.43
N PHE A 127 -3.08 11.83 -21.51
CA PHE A 127 -3.47 12.17 -20.16
C PHE A 127 -3.36 13.68 -19.96
N SER A 128 -4.37 14.24 -19.30
CA SER A 128 -4.47 15.68 -19.07
C SER A 128 -5.20 15.95 -17.77
N THR A 129 -5.10 17.20 -17.29
CA THR A 129 -5.87 17.67 -16.14
C THR A 129 -7.37 17.50 -16.34
N ASP A 130 -7.87 17.60 -17.58
CA ASP A 130 -9.30 17.47 -17.86
C ASP A 130 -9.77 16.01 -17.81
N ILE A 131 -8.94 15.08 -18.26
CA ILE A 131 -9.19 13.64 -18.08
C ILE A 131 -9.17 13.30 -16.59
N LEU A 132 -8.16 13.78 -15.85
CA LEU A 132 -8.10 13.60 -14.41
C LEU A 132 -9.36 14.15 -13.70
N ARG A 133 -9.81 15.36 -14.07
CA ARG A 133 -11.03 15.97 -13.53
C ARG A 133 -12.29 15.21 -13.90
N SER A 134 -12.43 14.78 -15.14
CA SER A 134 -13.62 14.08 -15.62
C SER A 134 -13.79 12.72 -14.93
N CYS A 135 -12.72 11.93 -14.85
CA CYS A 135 -12.74 10.60 -14.26
C CYS A 135 -12.92 10.64 -12.73
N TYR A 136 -12.27 11.58 -12.02
CA TYR A 136 -12.36 11.66 -10.56
C TYR A 136 -13.40 12.65 -10.01
N GLY A 137 -13.97 13.51 -10.86
CA GLY A 137 -14.85 14.61 -10.46
C GLY A 137 -16.33 14.40 -10.77
N ARG A 138 -16.69 13.31 -11.46
CA ARG A 138 -18.06 13.06 -11.95
C ARG A 138 -18.62 14.27 -12.71
N SER A 139 -17.81 14.88 -13.57
CA SER A 139 -18.27 15.98 -14.43
C SER A 139 -19.31 15.45 -15.40
N ARG A 140 -20.50 16.06 -15.42
CA ARG A 140 -21.55 15.75 -16.41
C ARG A 140 -21.31 16.43 -17.76
N ILE A 141 -20.49 17.48 -17.78
CA ILE A 141 -20.23 18.31 -18.97
C ILE A 141 -19.13 17.66 -19.82
N ASN A 142 -18.07 17.19 -19.17
CA ASN A 142 -16.97 16.46 -19.79
C ASN A 142 -16.89 15.08 -19.14
N PRO A 143 -17.60 14.07 -19.65
CA PRO A 143 -17.54 12.72 -19.09
C PRO A 143 -16.15 12.12 -19.32
N CYS A 144 -15.74 11.23 -18.41
CA CYS A 144 -14.53 10.45 -18.58
C CYS A 144 -14.65 9.59 -19.85
N PRO A 145 -13.64 9.56 -20.73
CA PRO A 145 -13.67 8.72 -21.92
C PRO A 145 -13.92 7.25 -21.57
N ASP A 146 -14.70 6.53 -22.38
CA ASP A 146 -15.08 5.14 -22.08
C ASP A 146 -13.85 4.23 -21.88
N CYS A 147 -12.79 4.45 -22.68
CA CYS A 147 -11.53 3.72 -22.58
C CYS A 147 -10.75 3.99 -21.28
N LEU A 148 -11.08 5.05 -20.55
CA LEU A 148 -10.48 5.46 -19.28
C LEU A 148 -11.48 5.48 -18.12
N SER A 149 -12.69 4.95 -18.35
CA SER A 149 -13.84 5.07 -17.45
C SER A 149 -13.60 4.49 -16.05
N SER A 150 -12.62 3.62 -15.86
CA SER A 150 -12.25 3.04 -14.57
C SER A 150 -11.05 3.70 -13.90
N LEU A 151 -10.49 4.78 -14.45
CA LEU A 151 -9.38 5.52 -13.79
C LEU A 151 -9.74 6.01 -12.38
N PHE A 152 -11.01 6.25 -12.07
CA PHE A 152 -11.41 6.66 -10.71
C PHE A 152 -11.10 5.61 -9.63
N LYS A 153 -10.85 4.36 -10.03
CA LYS A 153 -10.48 3.24 -9.16
C LYS A 153 -8.98 3.18 -8.86
N THR A 154 -8.17 3.94 -9.59
CA THR A 154 -6.72 3.94 -9.45
C THR A 154 -6.32 4.52 -8.10
N ASP A 155 -5.51 3.77 -7.37
CA ASP A 155 -4.96 4.18 -6.08
C ASP A 155 -3.73 5.09 -6.29
N PHE A 156 -2.87 4.71 -7.23
CA PHE A 156 -1.75 5.54 -7.70
C PHE A 156 -1.34 5.24 -9.13
N PHE A 157 -0.64 6.19 -9.74
CA PHE A 157 0.02 6.02 -11.03
C PHE A 157 1.48 5.66 -10.80
N ILE A 158 2.03 4.75 -11.60
CA ILE A 158 3.47 4.50 -11.66
C ILE A 158 3.94 4.78 -13.07
N GLY A 159 5.06 5.49 -13.22
CA GLY A 159 5.56 5.85 -14.53
C GLY A 159 6.91 6.52 -14.50
N SER A 160 7.39 6.89 -15.68
CA SER A 160 8.62 7.67 -15.85
C SER A 160 8.26 9.07 -16.31
N LYS A 161 8.79 10.08 -15.61
CA LYS A 161 8.65 11.49 -16.01
C LYS A 161 9.42 11.78 -17.30
N GLU A 162 10.53 11.07 -17.52
CA GLU A 162 11.37 11.22 -18.71
C GLU A 162 10.63 10.73 -19.96
N ASP A 163 9.96 9.58 -19.84
CA ASP A 163 9.15 9.01 -20.94
C ASP A 163 7.76 9.64 -21.03
N ALA A 164 7.34 10.40 -20.02
CA ALA A 164 5.97 10.89 -19.82
C ALA A 164 4.91 9.77 -19.94
N LYS A 165 5.28 8.53 -19.60
CA LYS A 165 4.42 7.34 -19.67
C LYS A 165 4.06 6.88 -18.26
N TRP A 166 2.78 6.66 -18.05
CA TRP A 166 2.21 6.31 -16.76
C TRP A 166 1.25 5.15 -16.89
N VAL A 167 1.16 4.34 -15.86
CA VAL A 167 0.26 3.19 -15.76
C VAL A 167 -0.58 3.40 -14.52
N ALA A 168 -1.88 3.16 -14.64
CA ALA A 168 -2.81 3.32 -13.53
C ALA A 168 -2.87 2.02 -12.71
N PHE A 169 -2.45 2.07 -11.45
CA PHE A 169 -2.38 0.91 -10.56
C PHE A 169 -3.53 0.87 -9.54
N THR A 170 -3.96 -0.35 -9.23
CA THR A 170 -4.77 -0.64 -8.05
C THR A 170 -3.97 -1.48 -7.07
N VAL A 171 -4.22 -1.33 -5.77
CA VAL A 171 -3.57 -2.13 -4.73
C VAL A 171 -4.61 -2.83 -3.88
N LYS A 172 -4.43 -4.13 -3.70
CA LYS A 172 -5.31 -4.94 -2.85
C LYS A 172 -4.51 -5.84 -1.92
N SER A 173 -5.11 -6.14 -0.77
CA SER A 173 -4.58 -7.12 0.18
C SER A 173 -4.76 -8.55 -0.28
N ASP A 174 -5.71 -8.79 -1.19
CA ASP A 174 -6.07 -10.11 -1.70
C ASP A 174 -6.30 -10.04 -3.22
N PHE A 175 -5.95 -11.11 -3.90
CA PHE A 175 -6.16 -11.29 -5.33
C PHE A 175 -7.64 -11.22 -5.74
N ASN A 176 -8.54 -11.73 -4.89
CA ASN A 176 -9.98 -11.78 -5.18
C ASN A 176 -10.64 -10.40 -5.12
N ASP A 177 -9.97 -9.42 -4.50
CA ASP A 177 -10.46 -8.05 -4.37
C ASP A 177 -9.95 -7.13 -5.49
N ILE A 178 -9.21 -7.67 -6.48
CA ILE A 178 -8.64 -6.90 -7.58
C ILE A 178 -9.73 -6.19 -8.37
N GLU A 179 -9.56 -4.88 -8.48
CA GLU A 179 -10.39 -4.03 -9.31
C GLU A 179 -9.83 -3.98 -10.73
N TYR A 180 -10.73 -4.10 -11.71
CA TYR A 180 -10.38 -4.05 -13.12
C TYR A 180 -11.37 -3.15 -13.88
N GLY A 181 -10.98 -2.80 -15.11
CA GLY A 181 -11.81 -2.05 -16.04
C GLY A 181 -11.00 -1.12 -16.94
N PRO A 182 -11.65 -0.43 -17.89
CA PRO A 182 -10.99 0.40 -18.89
C PRO A 182 -10.09 1.48 -18.29
N GLY A 183 -8.85 1.57 -18.78
CA GLY A 183 -7.86 2.55 -18.36
C GLY A 183 -7.01 2.12 -17.18
N LEU A 184 -7.37 1.04 -16.48
CA LEU A 184 -6.48 0.40 -15.51
C LEU A 184 -5.40 -0.39 -16.24
N GLY A 185 -4.18 -0.33 -15.73
CA GLY A 185 -3.03 -1.00 -16.33
C GLY A 185 -2.62 -2.24 -15.55
N ALA A 186 -2.47 -2.11 -14.23
CA ALA A 186 -1.97 -3.18 -13.39
C ALA A 186 -2.54 -3.19 -11.97
N ALA A 187 -2.50 -4.34 -11.32
CA ALA A 187 -2.87 -4.54 -9.93
C ALA A 187 -1.68 -5.09 -9.14
N ILE A 188 -1.34 -4.42 -8.04
CA ILE A 188 -0.35 -4.87 -7.07
C ILE A 188 -1.08 -5.55 -5.91
N PHE A 189 -0.58 -6.72 -5.51
CA PHE A 189 -1.06 -7.42 -4.33
C PHE A 189 0.06 -8.28 -3.74
N PRO A 190 0.07 -8.52 -2.43
CA PRO A 190 1.01 -9.46 -1.82
C PRO A 190 0.71 -10.88 -2.34
N LEU A 191 1.75 -11.62 -2.73
CA LEU A 191 1.59 -13.01 -3.17
C LEU A 191 1.15 -13.87 -1.98
N GLY A 192 -0.03 -14.48 -2.09
CA GLY A 192 -0.57 -15.39 -1.09
C GLY A 192 -0.12 -16.83 -1.29
N THR A 193 -0.99 -17.78 -0.95
CA THR A 193 -0.74 -19.21 -1.17
C THR A 193 -1.05 -19.68 -2.59
N GLU A 194 -1.59 -18.79 -3.43
CA GLU A 194 -1.85 -19.07 -4.83
C GLU A 194 -0.55 -19.33 -5.59
N SER A 195 -0.55 -20.30 -6.50
CA SER A 195 0.60 -20.46 -7.39
C SER A 195 0.65 -19.33 -8.42
N LEU A 196 1.87 -18.92 -8.80
CA LEU A 196 2.06 -17.92 -9.86
C LEU A 196 1.36 -18.35 -11.16
N ASP A 197 1.39 -19.64 -11.49
CA ASP A 197 0.69 -20.20 -12.64
C ASP A 197 -0.82 -19.96 -12.57
N TYR A 198 -1.44 -20.12 -11.40
CA TYR A 198 -2.86 -19.84 -11.22
C TYR A 198 -3.16 -18.37 -11.54
N LEU A 199 -2.32 -17.45 -11.07
CA LEU A 199 -2.49 -16.02 -11.30
C LEU A 199 -2.37 -15.65 -12.79
N LEU A 200 -1.36 -16.20 -13.49
CA LEU A 200 -1.14 -15.93 -14.92
C LEU A 200 -2.33 -16.35 -15.80
N HIS A 201 -3.00 -17.46 -15.47
CA HIS A 201 -4.19 -17.89 -16.20
C HIS A 201 -5.39 -16.95 -15.99
N HIS A 202 -5.40 -16.20 -14.89
CA HIS A 202 -6.46 -15.26 -14.56
C HIS A 202 -6.17 -13.83 -15.02
N ASP A 203 -4.92 -13.47 -15.34
CA ASP A 203 -4.57 -12.18 -15.96
C ASP A 203 -5.41 -11.93 -17.23
N VAL A 204 -5.66 -12.95 -18.05
CA VAL A 204 -6.49 -12.79 -19.28
C VAL A 204 -7.97 -12.52 -18.95
N ARG A 205 -8.46 -12.99 -17.80
CA ARG A 205 -9.85 -12.79 -17.38
C ARG A 205 -10.09 -11.37 -16.88
N TYR A 206 -9.13 -10.82 -16.15
CA TYR A 206 -9.20 -9.48 -15.61
C TYR A 206 -8.59 -8.53 -16.64
N GLN A 207 -9.27 -7.47 -17.05
CA GLN A 207 -8.71 -6.50 -18.01
C GLN A 207 -7.65 -5.63 -17.34
N ILE A 208 -6.60 -6.25 -16.80
CA ILE A 208 -5.56 -5.67 -15.94
C ILE A 208 -4.37 -6.64 -15.83
N ARG A 209 -3.16 -6.11 -15.76
CA ARG A 209 -1.95 -6.92 -15.53
C ARG A 209 -1.75 -7.20 -14.04
N LEU A 210 -1.36 -8.42 -13.72
CA LEU A 210 -1.15 -8.82 -12.32
C LEU A 210 0.31 -8.67 -11.93
N LEU A 211 0.57 -7.91 -10.86
CA LEU A 211 1.87 -7.79 -10.21
C LEU A 211 1.77 -8.36 -8.77
N PRO A 212 1.91 -9.68 -8.62
CA PRO A 212 2.10 -10.26 -7.29
C PRO A 212 3.47 -9.84 -6.77
N ILE A 213 3.51 -9.19 -5.61
CA ILE A 213 4.76 -8.86 -4.95
C ILE A 213 5.13 -10.02 -4.04
N THR A 214 6.31 -10.57 -4.24
CA THR A 214 6.89 -11.62 -3.40
C THR A 214 7.37 -11.03 -2.09
N VAL A 215 6.41 -10.60 -1.29
CA VAL A 215 6.68 -10.26 0.11
C VAL A 215 6.74 -11.54 0.92
N ASP A 216 7.71 -11.64 1.82
CA ASP A 216 7.81 -12.80 2.72
C ASP A 216 6.46 -13.04 3.43
N GLY A 217 6.12 -14.30 3.71
CA GLY A 217 4.89 -14.66 4.45
C GLY A 217 4.55 -13.78 5.68
N PRO A 218 5.52 -13.26 6.47
CA PRO A 218 5.24 -12.31 7.55
C PRO A 218 4.88 -10.88 7.12
N PHE A 219 4.94 -10.46 5.86
CA PHE A 219 4.67 -9.07 5.48
C PHE A 219 3.25 -8.64 5.83
N MET A 220 2.24 -9.40 5.39
CA MET A 220 0.85 -9.07 5.69
C MET A 220 0.56 -9.18 7.17
N TYR A 221 1.19 -10.13 7.85
CA TYR A 221 1.15 -10.22 9.31
C TYR A 221 1.72 -8.95 9.97
N CYS A 222 2.93 -8.52 9.60
CA CYS A 222 3.57 -7.30 10.10
C CYS A 222 2.78 -6.04 9.78
N PHE A 223 2.18 -5.97 8.59
CA PHE A 223 1.29 -4.89 8.19
C PHE A 223 0.07 -4.83 9.11
N HIS A 224 -0.65 -5.95 9.26
CA HIS A 224 -1.84 -6.03 10.12
C HIS A 224 -1.50 -5.77 11.58
N GLU A 225 -0.40 -6.32 12.10
CA GLU A 225 0.04 -6.07 13.46
C GLU A 225 0.34 -4.58 13.69
N ALA A 226 1.08 -3.95 12.79
CA ALA A 226 1.36 -2.53 12.88
C ALA A 226 0.07 -1.70 12.75
N TYR A 227 -0.86 -2.10 11.88
CA TYR A 227 -2.15 -1.44 11.69
C TYR A 227 -3.01 -1.53 12.94
N PHE A 228 -3.23 -2.73 13.47
CA PHE A 228 -4.03 -2.95 14.66
C PHE A 228 -3.42 -2.31 15.90
N THR A 229 -2.09 -2.23 15.96
CA THR A 229 -1.41 -1.45 17.01
C THR A 229 -1.82 0.02 16.94
N VAL A 230 -1.67 0.66 15.77
CA VAL A 230 -2.07 2.06 15.58
C VAL A 230 -3.57 2.22 15.81
N GLN A 231 -4.42 1.36 15.25
CA GLN A 231 -5.85 1.41 15.46
C GLN A 231 -6.22 1.35 16.95
N SER A 232 -5.62 0.43 17.73
CA SER A 232 -5.94 0.26 19.15
C SER A 232 -5.66 1.51 19.98
N VAL A 233 -4.62 2.25 19.63
CA VAL A 233 -4.19 3.51 20.27
C VAL A 233 -5.22 4.61 20.00
N PHE A 234 -5.72 4.69 18.77
CA PHE A 234 -6.53 5.81 18.33
C PHE A 234 -8.05 5.59 18.46
N VAL A 235 -8.54 4.35 18.28
CA VAL A 235 -9.97 3.99 18.49
C VAL A 235 -10.33 4.13 19.96
N ASN A 236 -9.46 3.68 20.86
CA ASN A 236 -9.71 3.77 22.30
C ASN A 236 -9.29 5.11 22.89
N ALA A 237 -8.94 6.11 22.06
CA ALA A 237 -8.49 7.43 22.50
C ALA A 237 -7.45 7.36 23.63
N LEU A 238 -6.48 6.44 23.51
CA LEU A 238 -5.40 6.26 24.49
C LEU A 238 -5.87 5.85 25.90
N ARG A 239 -7.11 5.40 26.06
CA ARG A 239 -7.69 4.94 27.35
C ARG A 239 -7.03 3.68 27.85
N GLU A 240 -6.85 3.59 29.17
CA GLU A 240 -6.13 2.53 29.88
C GLU A 240 -6.56 1.11 29.48
N GLU A 241 -7.87 0.90 29.36
CA GLU A 241 -8.57 -0.34 28.95
C GLU A 241 -8.05 -0.96 27.64
N SER A 242 -7.45 -0.15 26.74
CA SER A 242 -6.94 -0.64 25.45
C SER A 242 -5.73 -1.57 25.56
N LEU A 243 -5.15 -1.78 26.76
CA LEU A 243 -4.03 -2.70 26.98
C LEU A 243 -4.47 -4.10 27.42
N ILE A 244 -5.65 -4.23 28.03
CA ILE A 244 -6.06 -5.45 28.77
C ILE A 244 -6.12 -6.67 27.83
N ASN A 245 -6.58 -6.46 26.60
CA ASN A 245 -6.80 -7.53 25.61
C ASN A 245 -5.74 -7.56 24.47
N GLN A 246 -4.59 -6.91 24.65
CA GLN A 246 -3.56 -6.85 23.60
C GLN A 246 -2.40 -7.81 23.90
N PRO A 247 -1.78 -8.43 22.88
CA PRO A 247 -0.63 -9.29 23.06
C PRO A 247 0.57 -8.49 23.61
N PRO A 248 1.52 -9.12 24.34
CA PRO A 248 2.65 -8.43 24.96
C PRO A 248 3.47 -7.57 23.99
N SER A 249 3.72 -8.10 22.78
CA SER A 249 4.44 -7.39 21.71
C SER A 249 3.79 -6.07 21.31
N ARG A 250 2.45 -6.00 21.36
CA ARG A 250 1.68 -4.80 21.02
C ARG A 250 1.58 -3.81 22.18
N ARG A 251 1.55 -4.29 23.42
CA ARG A 251 1.43 -3.45 24.64
C ARG A 251 2.55 -2.43 24.73
N GLU A 252 3.79 -2.84 24.44
CA GLU A 252 4.95 -1.94 24.50
C GLU A 252 4.79 -0.74 23.55
N TYR A 253 4.38 -0.99 22.30
CA TYR A 253 4.14 0.08 21.33
C TYR A 253 2.94 0.95 21.70
N ILE A 254 1.87 0.38 22.23
CA ILE A 254 0.73 1.16 22.72
C ILE A 254 1.18 2.08 23.86
N GLN A 255 1.95 1.57 24.82
CA GLN A 255 2.49 2.37 25.93
C GLN A 255 3.40 3.49 25.43
N TYR A 256 4.28 3.19 24.47
CA TYR A 256 5.12 4.18 23.82
C TYR A 256 4.31 5.30 23.15
N LEU A 257 3.33 4.94 22.32
CA LEU A 257 2.48 5.90 21.62
C LEU A 257 1.63 6.74 22.59
N ARG A 258 1.17 6.16 23.71
CA ARG A 258 0.49 6.88 24.80
C ARG A 258 1.40 7.88 25.50
N ALA A 259 2.63 7.48 25.84
CA ALA A 259 3.60 8.39 26.45
C ALA A 259 3.89 9.60 25.54
N LYS A 260 3.73 9.44 24.23
CA LYS A 260 3.91 10.46 23.20
C LYS A 260 2.61 11.17 22.78
N GLN A 261 1.50 11.02 23.50
CA GLN A 261 0.20 11.54 23.08
C GLN A 261 0.15 13.07 22.85
N ASN A 262 0.99 13.81 23.56
CA ASN A 262 1.12 15.26 23.45
C ASN A 262 2.25 15.69 22.50
N SER A 263 3.06 14.75 22.02
CA SER A 263 4.11 15.02 21.03
C SER A 263 3.49 15.19 19.65
N LEU A 264 4.18 15.94 18.78
CA LEU A 264 3.74 16.11 17.40
C LEU A 264 3.79 14.77 16.66
N ALA A 265 2.74 14.45 15.90
CA ALA A 265 2.64 13.21 15.14
C ALA A 265 3.86 13.02 14.21
N LYS A 266 4.30 14.10 13.55
CA LYS A 266 5.49 14.08 12.68
C LYS A 266 6.78 13.72 13.41
N GLU A 267 6.93 14.17 14.67
CA GLU A 267 8.10 13.84 15.48
C GLU A 267 8.08 12.36 15.85
N VAL A 268 6.91 11.85 16.25
CA VAL A 268 6.75 10.43 16.57
C VAL A 268 6.97 9.54 15.35
N ILE A 269 6.48 9.95 14.17
CA ILE A 269 6.73 9.26 12.90
C ILE A 269 8.24 9.23 12.60
N SER A 270 8.94 10.36 12.76
CA SER A 270 10.39 10.45 12.58
C SER A 270 11.15 9.56 13.56
N GLU A 271 10.76 9.55 14.84
CA GLU A 271 11.35 8.67 15.86
C GLU A 271 11.16 7.18 15.50
N LEU A 272 9.96 6.80 15.02
CA LEU A 272 9.66 5.43 14.62
C LEU A 272 10.42 5.00 13.36
N ARG A 273 10.66 5.91 12.41
CA ARG A 273 11.55 5.65 11.26
C ARG A 273 12.98 5.39 11.71
N GLY A 274 13.51 6.22 12.62
CA GLY A 274 14.87 6.08 13.15
C GLY A 274 15.10 4.80 13.97
N ARG A 275 14.04 4.21 14.52
CA ARG A 275 14.10 2.90 15.21
C ARG A 275 14.21 1.72 14.23
N GLY A 276 14.01 1.93 12.92
CA GLY A 276 14.02 0.90 11.90
C GLY A 276 12.81 -0.04 11.96
N ALA A 277 12.37 -0.56 10.81
CA ALA A 277 11.33 -1.59 10.73
C ALA A 277 11.74 -2.90 11.44
N ALA A 278 13.04 -3.11 11.66
CA ALA A 278 13.64 -4.36 12.12
C ALA A 278 14.11 -4.41 13.58
N SER A 279 14.21 -3.31 14.35
CA SER A 279 14.91 -3.40 15.64
C SER A 279 14.12 -4.06 16.78
N LEU A 280 12.79 -4.16 16.66
CA LEU A 280 11.92 -4.66 17.74
C LEU A 280 10.98 -5.81 17.32
N TYR A 281 10.63 -5.95 16.04
CA TYR A 281 9.84 -7.11 15.56
C TYR A 281 10.72 -8.32 15.19
N THR A 282 11.92 -8.13 14.63
CA THR A 282 12.85 -9.25 14.35
C THR A 282 13.31 -9.95 15.63
N ARG A 283 13.34 -9.25 16.78
CA ARG A 283 13.62 -9.86 18.10
C ARG A 283 12.46 -10.66 18.67
N ASN A 284 11.25 -10.47 18.15
CA ASN A 284 10.04 -11.09 18.68
C ASN A 284 9.34 -12.03 17.70
N ILE A 285 9.69 -12.09 16.41
CA ILE A 285 9.10 -13.09 15.50
C ILE A 285 9.48 -14.51 15.96
N ASP A 286 10.76 -14.76 16.25
CA ASP A 286 11.20 -16.06 16.78
C ASP A 286 10.52 -16.41 18.11
N LYS A 287 10.24 -15.38 18.94
CA LYS A 287 9.61 -15.54 20.24
C LYS A 287 8.10 -15.74 20.15
N ILE A 288 7.42 -14.99 19.29
CA ILE A 288 5.97 -15.09 19.01
C ILE A 288 5.67 -16.44 18.36
N ILE A 289 6.49 -16.90 17.40
CA ILE A 289 6.38 -18.24 16.82
C ILE A 289 6.56 -19.32 17.90
N SER A 290 7.43 -19.10 18.89
CA SER A 290 7.67 -20.07 19.97
C SER A 290 6.61 -20.08 21.09
N GLU A 291 5.92 -18.96 21.32
CA GLU A 291 5.01 -18.77 22.47
C GLU A 291 3.52 -18.88 22.11
N ASP A 292 3.14 -18.79 20.83
CA ASP A 292 1.75 -18.90 20.38
C ASP A 292 1.41 -20.36 19.98
N GLU A 293 0.58 -21.05 20.77
CA GLU A 293 0.23 -22.46 20.54
C GLU A 293 -0.51 -22.70 19.22
N ASP A 294 -1.20 -21.68 18.68
CA ASP A 294 -1.87 -21.75 17.38
C ASP A 294 -0.90 -21.62 16.19
N VAL A 295 0.32 -21.10 16.42
CA VAL A 295 1.38 -20.93 15.41
C VAL A 295 2.38 -22.08 15.41
N LYS A 296 2.44 -22.88 16.49
CA LYS A 296 3.31 -24.08 16.57
C LYS A 296 3.05 -25.14 15.49
N GLY A 297 1.89 -25.11 14.83
CA GLY A 297 1.57 -25.98 13.69
C GLY A 297 2.09 -25.47 12.33
N LEU A 298 2.60 -24.24 12.27
CA LEU A 298 3.24 -23.66 11.09
C LEU A 298 4.75 -23.85 11.23
N GLU A 299 5.27 -25.03 10.92
CA GLU A 299 6.69 -25.15 10.53
C GLU A 299 6.85 -24.36 9.24
N VAL A 300 7.12 -23.05 9.37
CA VAL A 300 7.63 -22.24 8.27
C VAL A 300 8.96 -22.88 7.90
N ALA A 301 9.04 -23.38 6.67
CA ALA A 301 10.30 -23.82 6.08
C ALA A 301 11.24 -22.61 6.02
N HIS A 302 11.97 -22.37 7.11
CA HIS A 302 13.08 -21.44 7.16
C HIS A 302 14.10 -21.93 6.14
N ARG A 303 14.13 -21.32 4.95
CA ARG A 303 15.35 -21.33 4.16
C ARG A 303 16.24 -20.24 4.72
N PRO A 304 17.46 -20.55 5.18
CA PRO A 304 18.40 -19.52 5.54
C PRO A 304 18.70 -18.68 4.30
N VAL A 305 18.69 -17.36 4.47
CA VAL A 305 19.21 -16.41 3.49
C VAL A 305 20.70 -16.72 3.32
N THR A 306 21.04 -17.54 2.33
CA THR A 306 22.41 -17.54 1.81
C THR A 306 22.64 -16.21 1.12
N GLN A 307 23.61 -15.45 1.62
CA GLN A 307 24.30 -14.41 0.86
C GLN A 307 24.64 -14.97 -0.53
N ILE A 308 24.02 -14.46 -1.58
CA ILE A 308 24.52 -14.67 -2.94
C ILE A 308 25.21 -13.38 -3.36
N ALA A 309 26.53 -13.44 -3.28
CA ALA A 309 27.43 -12.51 -3.92
C ALA A 309 27.32 -12.62 -5.45
N GLY A 310 27.29 -11.48 -6.14
CA GLY A 310 27.86 -11.31 -7.48
C GLY A 310 27.07 -11.84 -8.68
N SER A 311 26.57 -10.88 -9.47
CA SER A 311 26.39 -10.91 -10.94
C SER A 311 25.04 -11.37 -11.53
N PRO A 312 24.67 -10.77 -12.69
CA PRO A 312 23.28 -10.61 -13.14
C PRO A 312 22.84 -11.77 -14.02
N ILE A 313 21.59 -12.22 -13.85
CA ILE A 313 20.99 -13.26 -14.70
C ILE A 313 19.95 -12.59 -15.59
N PHE A 314 20.27 -12.55 -16.89
CA PHE A 314 19.38 -12.18 -17.98
C PHE A 314 18.25 -13.21 -18.11
N PHE A 315 17.01 -12.73 -18.22
CA PHE A 315 15.83 -13.58 -18.37
C PHE A 315 15.65 -14.03 -19.84
N ASN A 316 15.64 -15.35 -20.08
CA ASN A 316 15.05 -15.93 -21.28
C ASN A 316 14.30 -17.24 -20.92
N ASN A 317 13.07 -17.36 -21.42
CA ASN A 317 11.95 -18.11 -20.83
C ASN A 317 11.89 -19.63 -21.11
N GLU A 318 12.88 -20.44 -20.69
CA GLU A 318 12.76 -21.91 -20.80
C GLU A 318 13.04 -22.73 -19.52
N TRP A 319 13.59 -22.14 -18.46
CA TRP A 319 14.07 -22.92 -17.30
C TRP A 319 13.02 -23.22 -16.21
N LEU A 320 11.86 -22.56 -16.25
CA LEU A 320 10.83 -22.66 -15.19
C LEU A 320 9.98 -23.95 -15.22
N TRP A 321 10.05 -24.74 -16.29
CA TRP A 321 9.21 -25.93 -16.48
C TRP A 321 9.59 -27.15 -15.61
N LYS A 322 10.74 -27.17 -14.93
CA LYS A 322 11.26 -28.41 -14.30
C LYS A 322 11.20 -28.52 -12.78
N ARG A 323 10.61 -27.58 -12.04
CA ARG A 323 10.73 -27.57 -10.56
C ARG A 323 9.46 -27.51 -9.72
N LEU A 324 8.30 -27.89 -10.25
CA LEU A 324 7.04 -27.90 -9.50
C LEU A 324 6.41 -29.29 -9.39
N HIS A 325 6.91 -30.11 -8.47
CA HIS A 325 6.13 -31.16 -7.82
C HIS A 325 6.51 -31.22 -6.34
N THR A 326 5.65 -30.70 -5.46
CA THR A 326 5.13 -31.31 -4.22
C THR A 326 4.49 -30.27 -3.30
N THR A 327 3.17 -30.45 -3.04
CA THR A 327 2.37 -30.24 -1.80
C THR A 327 2.51 -28.93 -0.99
N SER A 328 1.47 -28.31 -0.43
CA SER A 328 0.05 -28.67 -0.23
C SER A 328 -0.71 -27.43 0.31
N SER A 329 -1.98 -27.33 -0.09
CA SER A 329 -2.97 -26.34 0.33
C SER A 329 -3.59 -26.65 1.71
N HIS A 330 -4.16 -25.62 2.37
CA HIS A 330 -5.14 -25.60 3.48
C HIS A 330 -4.65 -24.97 4.79
N VAL A 331 -4.73 -23.64 4.97
CA VAL A 331 -4.84 -23.01 6.33
C VAL A 331 -5.68 -21.71 6.37
N TRP A 332 -5.74 -20.87 5.33
CA TRP A 332 -6.13 -19.46 5.51
C TRP A 332 -7.63 -19.07 5.60
N ARG A 333 -8.57 -20.02 5.67
CA ARG A 333 -10.02 -19.70 5.68
C ARG A 333 -10.60 -19.16 7.00
N ARG A 334 -9.81 -18.98 8.07
CA ARG A 334 -10.33 -18.62 9.40
C ARG A 334 -10.18 -17.16 9.83
N TYR A 335 -9.34 -16.34 9.19
CA TYR A 335 -9.07 -14.97 9.64
C TYR A 335 -9.98 -13.89 9.04
N SER A 336 -10.84 -14.22 8.08
CA SER A 336 -11.71 -13.25 7.40
C SER A 336 -13.12 -13.09 8.02
N GLN A 337 -13.37 -13.64 9.22
CA GLN A 337 -14.70 -13.62 9.86
C GLN A 337 -14.72 -13.21 11.35
N GLN A 338 -13.73 -12.44 11.83
CA GLN A 338 -13.78 -11.84 13.18
C GLN A 338 -13.67 -10.33 13.15
#